data_AF-A0A5B2V7U2-F1
#
_entry.id   AF-A0A5B2V7U2-F1
#
_cell.length_a   1.000
_cell.length_b   1.000
_cell.length_c   1.000
_cell.angle_alpha   90.00
_cell.angle_beta   90.00
_cell.angle_gamma   90.00
#
_symmetry.space_group_name_H-M   'P 1'
#
loop_
_entity.id
_entity.type
_entity.pdbx_description
1 polymer ?
#
loop_
_entity_poly.entity_id
_entity_poly.type
_entity_poly.pdbx_seq_one_letter_code
_entity_poly.pdbx_strand_id
1 'polypeptide(L)'
;LRAADLLAGPWRDTLNAATILGQSKSVQQAEIDSACELIDFLRFNTHFARRLLAEQPESSPGIWNRFDHRPLDGFVVAVTPFNFTAIAGNLPLA
;
A
#
# COMPACT_ATOMS: atom_id res chain seq x y z
N LEU A 1 5.48 1.70 7.15
CA LEU A 1 5.65 3.18 7.11
C LEU A 1 7.02 3.65 6.62
N ARG A 2 8.15 3.08 7.07
CA ARG A 2 9.50 3.49 6.61
C ARG A 2 9.67 3.61 5.08
N ALA A 3 9.12 2.67 4.31
CA ALA A 3 9.18 2.73 2.84
C ALA A 3 8.51 4.00 2.29
N ALA A 4 7.35 4.39 2.84
CA ALA A 4 6.66 5.62 2.46
C ALA A 4 7.52 6.86 2.73
N ASP A 5 8.26 6.90 3.84
CA ASP A 5 9.11 8.04 4.18
C ASP A 5 10.38 8.10 3.31
N LEU A 6 10.93 6.95 2.94
CA LEU A 6 12.03 6.88 1.98
C LEU A 6 11.60 7.37 0.60
N LEU A 7 10.41 6.97 0.13
CA LEU A 7 9.83 7.44 -1.13
C LEU A 7 9.40 8.92 -1.08
N ALA A 8 9.01 9.42 0.09
CA ALA A 8 8.69 10.83 0.27
C ALA A 8 9.92 11.75 0.28
N GLY A 9 11.11 11.19 0.55
CA GLY A 9 12.36 11.95 0.60
C GLY A 9 13.40 11.39 -0.35
N PRO A 10 14.42 10.68 0.16
CA PRO A 10 15.65 10.39 -0.58
C PRO A 10 15.47 9.56 -1.85
N TRP A 11 14.37 8.81 -1.99
CA TRP A 11 14.10 7.99 -3.17
C TRP A 11 13.06 8.57 -4.13
N ARG A 12 12.47 9.73 -3.82
CA ARG A 12 11.37 10.31 -4.62
C ARG A 12 11.77 10.49 -6.08
N ASP A 13 12.85 11.23 -6.30
CA ASP A 13 13.30 11.57 -7.64
C ASP A 13 13.85 10.36 -8.39
N THR A 14 14.44 9.39 -7.66
CA THR A 14 14.92 8.15 -8.25
C THR A 14 13.76 7.34 -8.83
N LEU A 15 12.67 7.20 -8.06
CA LEU A 15 11.50 6.44 -8.51
C LEU A 15 10.74 7.18 -9.62
N ASN A 16 10.53 8.49 -9.48
CA ASN A 16 9.93 9.32 -10.52
C ASN A 16 10.72 9.24 -11.84
N ALA A 17 12.05 9.36 -11.79
CA ALA A 17 12.89 9.27 -12.99
C ALA A 17 12.78 7.88 -13.65
N ALA A 18 12.78 6.81 -12.87
CA ALA A 18 12.59 5.45 -13.38
C ALA A 18 11.23 5.29 -14.08
N THR A 19 10.15 5.82 -13.50
CA THR A 19 8.80 5.81 -14.08
C THR A 19 8.71 6.67 -15.35
N ILE A 20 9.30 7.87 -15.37
CA ILE A 20 9.37 8.71 -16.58
C ILE A 20 10.06 7.96 -17.72
N LEU A 21 11.25 7.41 -17.46
CA LEU A 21 12.06 6.78 -18.49
C LEU A 21 11.50 5.42 -18.94
N GLY A 22 11.01 4.61 -18.01
CA GLY A 22 10.53 3.26 -18.27
C GLY A 22 9.10 3.18 -18.80
N GLN A 23 8.26 4.16 -18.45
CA GLN A 23 6.82 4.16 -18.80
C GLN A 23 6.42 5.39 -19.63
N SER A 24 7.39 6.21 -20.07
CA SER A 24 7.17 7.41 -20.89
C SER A 24 6.19 8.42 -20.26
N LYS A 25 6.24 8.56 -18.92
CA LYS A 25 5.39 9.51 -18.20
C LYS A 25 5.97 10.91 -18.22
N SER A 26 5.12 11.94 -18.24
CA SER A 26 5.56 13.30 -17.90
C SER A 26 5.94 13.38 -16.41
N VAL A 27 6.67 14.42 -16.03
CA VAL A 27 7.06 14.61 -14.62
C VAL A 27 5.86 14.68 -13.69
N GLN A 28 4.78 15.35 -14.09
CA GLN A 28 3.55 15.41 -13.29
C GLN A 28 2.86 14.04 -13.20
N GLN A 29 2.83 13.27 -14.29
CA GLN A 29 2.22 11.94 -14.29
C GLN A 29 3.01 10.94 -13.42
N ALA A 30 4.34 11.04 -13.40
CA ALA A 30 5.17 10.21 -12.53
C ALA A 30 5.04 10.59 -11.07
N GLU A 31 4.99 11.89 -10.77
CA GLU A 31 4.85 12.42 -9.41
C GLU A 31 3.53 12.01 -8.75
N ILE A 32 2.41 12.09 -9.47
CA ILE A 32 1.11 11.69 -8.91
C ILE A 32 1.00 10.18 -8.70
N ASP A 33 1.72 9.37 -9.48
CA ASP A 33 1.69 7.90 -9.45
C ASP A 33 2.78 7.33 -8.54
N SER A 34 4.02 7.31 -9.03
CA SER A 34 5.13 6.58 -8.42
C SER A 34 5.58 7.18 -7.08
N ALA A 35 5.30 8.46 -6.85
CA ALA A 35 5.51 9.10 -5.56
C ALA A 35 4.20 9.20 -4.76
N CYS A 36 3.32 10.15 -5.08
CA CYS A 36 2.17 10.48 -4.22
C CYS A 36 1.25 9.28 -3.96
N GLU A 37 0.71 8.65 -5.00
CA GLU A 37 -0.25 7.55 -4.85
C GLU A 37 0.39 6.32 -4.17
N LEU A 38 1.63 5.97 -4.50
CA LEU A 38 2.31 4.85 -3.84
C LEU A 38 2.60 5.13 -2.35
N ILE A 39 3.06 6.34 -2.01
CA ILE A 39 3.27 6.77 -0.62
C ILE A 39 1.95 6.71 0.15
N ASP A 40 0.86 7.14 -0.47
CA ASP A 40 -0.46 7.12 0.13
C ASP A 40 -0.96 5.69 0.34
N PHE A 41 -0.83 4.78 -0.63
CA PHE A 41 -1.15 3.35 -0.41
C PHE A 41 -0.43 2.79 0.83
N LEU A 42 0.87 3.04 0.95
CA LEU A 42 1.66 2.55 2.09
C LEU A 42 1.19 3.13 3.43
N ARG A 43 0.79 4.40 3.47
CA ARG A 43 0.34 5.08 4.71
C ARG A 43 -1.10 4.71 5.05
N PHE A 44 -2.00 4.82 4.08
CA PHE A 44 -3.42 4.60 4.27
C PHE A 44 -3.77 3.13 4.47
N ASN A 45 -3.16 2.18 3.74
CA ASN A 45 -3.43 0.75 3.99
C ASN A 45 -2.96 0.32 5.38
N THR A 46 -1.82 0.84 5.85
CA THR A 46 -1.37 0.60 7.24
C THR A 46 -2.39 1.14 8.24
N HIS A 47 -2.91 2.35 8.01
CA HIS A 47 -3.96 2.94 8.85
C HIS A 47 -5.25 2.12 8.82
N PHE A 48 -5.71 1.68 7.65
CA PHE A 48 -6.91 0.86 7.48
C PHE A 48 -6.76 -0.52 8.13
N ALA A 49 -5.62 -1.19 7.96
CA ALA A 49 -5.34 -2.46 8.62
C ALA A 49 -5.42 -2.33 10.14
N ARG A 50 -4.83 -1.26 10.71
CA ARG A 50 -4.93 -1.00 12.16
C ARG A 50 -6.38 -0.75 12.60
N ARG A 51 -7.17 -0.02 11.81
CA ARG A 51 -8.59 0.22 12.10
C ARG A 51 -9.39 -1.08 12.09
N LEU A 52 -9.23 -1.90 11.05
CA LEU A 52 -9.90 -3.20 10.92
C LEU A 52 -9.60 -4.11 12.12
N LEU A 53 -8.33 -4.21 12.54
CA LEU A 53 -7.96 -5.02 13.71
C LEU A 53 -8.58 -4.50 15.03
N ALA A 54 -8.97 -3.23 15.09
CA ALA A 54 -9.66 -2.65 16.25
C ALA A 54 -11.15 -3.04 16.31
N GLU A 55 -11.73 -3.45 15.18
CA GLU A 55 -13.13 -3.86 15.11
C GLU A 55 -13.27 -5.21 15.80
N GLN A 56 -14.07 -5.24 16.88
CA GLN A 56 -14.27 -6.40 17.74
C GLN A 56 -15.76 -6.59 18.02
N PRO A 57 -16.22 -7.84 18.21
CA PRO A 57 -17.62 -8.12 18.49
C PRO A 57 -17.98 -7.75 19.94
N GLU A 58 -19.27 -7.53 20.18
CA GLU A 58 -19.78 -7.37 21.54
C GLU A 58 -19.62 -8.68 22.34
N SER A 59 -19.38 -8.50 23.64
CA SER A 59 -19.27 -9.60 24.61
C SER A 59 -20.41 -9.49 25.63
N SER A 60 -21.28 -10.49 25.69
CA SER A 60 -22.34 -10.58 26.71
C SER A 60 -21.75 -11.02 28.07
N PRO A 61 -22.46 -10.82 29.20
CA PRO A 61 -21.97 -11.22 30.52
C PRO A 61 -21.56 -12.70 30.57
N GLY A 62 -20.35 -12.97 31.07
CA GLY A 62 -19.79 -14.33 31.17
C GLY A 62 -19.18 -14.87 29.87
N ILE A 63 -19.22 -14.12 28.77
CA ILE A 63 -18.68 -14.49 27.46
C ILE A 63 -17.63 -13.46 27.05
N TRP A 64 -16.57 -13.91 26.36
CA TRP A 64 -15.60 -13.01 25.74
C TRP A 64 -15.39 -13.38 24.27
N ASN A 65 -15.96 -12.57 23.38
CA ASN A 65 -15.84 -12.74 21.94
C ASN A 65 -14.68 -11.89 21.41
N ARG A 66 -13.94 -12.41 20.43
CA ARG A 66 -12.87 -11.67 19.74
C ARG A 66 -12.78 -12.08 18.28
N PHE A 67 -12.47 -11.13 17.40
CA PHE A 67 -12.06 -11.42 16.04
C PHE A 67 -10.55 -11.61 15.95
N ASP A 68 -10.16 -12.67 15.25
CA ASP A 68 -8.80 -12.90 14.78
C ASP A 68 -8.78 -12.84 13.24
N HIS A 69 -8.19 -11.78 12.70
CA HIS A 69 -8.12 -11.52 11.25
C HIS A 69 -6.93 -12.28 10.65
N ARG A 70 -7.16 -13.55 10.36
CA ARG A 70 -6.13 -14.44 9.83
C ARG A 70 -5.70 -14.05 8.41
N PRO A 71 -4.42 -14.21 8.06
CA PRO A 71 -3.98 -14.17 6.67
C PRO A 71 -4.55 -15.38 5.89
N LEU A 72 -4.40 -15.34 4.57
CA LEU A 72 -4.77 -16.46 3.70
C LEU A 72 -3.80 -17.63 3.87
N ASP A 73 -4.31 -18.85 3.72
CA ASP A 73 -3.47 -20.03 3.54
C ASP A 73 -2.92 -20.07 2.11
N GLY A 74 -1.64 -20.42 1.96
CA GLY A 74 -0.97 -20.51 0.65
C GLY A 74 -0.24 -19.23 0.27
N PHE A 75 -0.35 -18.82 -1.01
CA PHE A 75 0.34 -17.65 -1.56
C PHE A 75 -0.58 -16.84 -2.47
N VAL A 76 -0.27 -15.56 -2.62
CA VAL A 76 -0.95 -14.64 -3.54
C VAL A 76 -0.04 -14.35 -4.72
N VAL A 77 -0.59 -14.40 -5.94
CA VAL A 77 0.08 -13.92 -7.15
C VAL A 77 -0.47 -12.54 -7.50
N ALA A 78 0.38 -11.52 -7.42
CA ALA A 78 0.07 -10.19 -7.90
C ALA A 78 0.55 -10.02 -9.35
N VAL A 79 -0.37 -9.78 -10.28
CA VAL A 79 -0.07 -9.45 -11.69
C VAL A 79 -0.42 -7.98 -11.90
N THR A 80 0.59 -7.16 -12.21
CA THR A 80 0.48 -5.69 -12.19
C THR A 80 0.52 -5.11 -13.62
N PRO A 81 -0.27 -4.08 -13.94
CA PRO A 81 -0.26 -3.45 -15.24
C PRO A 81 0.94 -2.50 -15.41
N PHE A 82 1.24 -2.11 -16.65
CA PHE A 82 2.36 -1.21 -16.95
C PHE A 82 2.09 0.27 -16.62
N ASN A 83 0.83 0.66 -16.45
CA ASN A 83 0.39 2.06 -16.53
C ASN A 83 0.51 2.84 -15.21
N PHE A 84 0.67 2.17 -14.06
CA PHE A 84 0.87 2.82 -12.76
C PHE A 84 1.90 2.05 -11.91
N THR A 85 2.97 2.73 -11.53
CA THR A 85 3.95 2.22 -10.57
C THR A 85 3.34 2.03 -9.18
N ALA A 86 2.38 2.88 -8.79
CA ALA A 86 1.64 2.74 -7.55
C ALA A 86 0.85 1.44 -7.48
N ILE A 87 0.15 1.07 -8.56
CA ILE A 87 -0.55 -0.22 -8.64
C ILE A 87 0.46 -1.38 -8.59
N ALA A 88 1.59 -1.23 -9.28
CA ALA A 88 2.66 -2.22 -9.24
C ALA A 88 3.25 -2.43 -7.83
N GLY A 89 3.27 -1.37 -7.00
CA GLY A 89 3.67 -1.46 -5.60
C GLY A 89 2.56 -1.97 -4.68
N ASN A 90 1.30 -1.58 -4.91
CA ASN A 90 0.20 -1.87 -4.00
C ASN A 90 -0.26 -3.34 -4.05
N LEU A 91 -0.45 -3.92 -5.24
CA LEU A 91 -0.96 -5.29 -5.37
C LEU A 91 -0.11 -6.37 -4.67
N PRO A 92 1.24 -6.36 -4.75
CA PRO A 92 2.05 -7.34 -4.02
C PRO A 92 2.21 -7.03 -2.52
N LEU A 93 1.75 -5.87 -2.06
CA LEU A 93 1.79 -5.45 -0.65
C LEU A 93 0.42 -5.52 0.03
N ALA A 94 -0.61 -5.98 -0.69
CA ALA A 94 -1.97 -6.17 -0.20
C ALA A 94 -2.12 -7.43 0.67
#